data_AF-A0A941A9Q2-F1
#
_entry.id   AF-A0A941A9Q2-F1
#
_cell.length_a   1.000
_cell.length_b   1.000
_cell.length_c   1.000
_cell.angle_alpha   90.00
_cell.angle_beta   90.00
_cell.angle_gamma   90.00
#
_symmetry.space_group_name_H-M   'P 1'
#
loop_
_entity.id
_entity.type
_entity.pdbx_description
1 polymer ?
#
loop_
_entity_poly.entity_id
_entity_poly.type
_entity_poly.pdbx_seq_one_letter_code
_entity_poly.pdbx_strand_id
1 'polypeptide(L)' 'MDFGAFVTILPGKDGLVHISQISDEHVDKVSDRLNEGDVVRVKVLEIDRQGRVRLSIKEVDKE' A
#
# COMPACT_ATOMS: atom_id res chain seq x y z
N MET A 1 0.01 2.48 16.55
CA MET A 1 -0.77 3.46 15.72
C MET A 1 -0.22 3.29 14.32
N ASP A 2 -0.55 2.17 13.72
CA ASP A 2 0.09 1.71 12.50
C ASP A 2 -0.89 2.06 11.37
N PHE A 3 -0.64 3.17 10.70
CA PHE A 3 -1.56 3.75 9.71
C PHE A 3 -1.50 3.03 8.35
N GLY A 4 -0.42 2.32 8.05
CA GLY A 4 -0.22 1.66 6.76
C GLY A 4 1.23 1.63 6.30
N ALA A 5 1.44 1.24 5.04
CA ALA A 5 2.73 1.26 4.37
C ALA A 5 2.79 2.41 3.35
N PHE A 6 3.90 3.13 3.34
CA PHE A 6 4.24 4.01 2.23
C PHE A 6 4.99 3.21 1.16
N VAL A 7 4.53 3.33 -0.07
CA VAL A 7 5.13 2.66 -1.23
C VAL A 7 5.45 3.72 -2.26
N THR A 8 6.73 3.89 -2.56
CA THR A 8 7.18 4.76 -3.64
C THR A 8 7.14 3.98 -4.95
N ILE A 9 6.29 4.42 -5.88
CA ILE A 9 6.10 3.73 -7.17
C ILE A 9 7.04 4.32 -8.22
N LEU A 10 7.21 5.64 -8.19
CA LEU A 10 8.00 6.44 -9.14
C LEU A 10 8.60 7.65 -8.41
N PRO A 11 9.72 8.22 -8.90
CA PRO A 11 10.28 9.44 -8.31
C PRO A 11 9.26 10.58 -8.34
N GLY A 12 8.83 11.03 -7.16
CA GLY A 12 7.80 12.08 -6.98
C GLY A 12 6.35 11.58 -6.93
N LYS A 13 6.13 10.26 -6.88
CA LYS A 13 4.81 9.65 -6.64
C LYS A 13 4.88 8.65 -5.49
N ASP A 14 4.30 9.08 -4.38
CA ASP A 14 4.18 8.28 -3.18
C ASP A 14 2.75 7.75 -3.06
N GLY A 15 2.65 6.45 -2.82
CA GLY A 15 1.40 5.78 -2.53
C GLY A 15 1.31 5.40 -1.06
N LEU A 16 0.09 5.46 -0.52
CA LEU A 16 -0.18 4.98 0.83
C LEU A 16 -1.13 3.78 0.74
N VAL A 17 -0.68 2.66 1.29
CA VAL A 17 -1.50 1.47 1.51
C VAL A 17 -1.96 1.50 2.95
N HIS A 18 -3.27 1.61 3.19
CA HIS A 18 -3.80 1.54 4.54
C HIS A 18 -3.63 0.13 5.12
N ILE A 19 -3.43 -0.02 6.43
CA ILE A 19 -3.26 -1.35 7.06
C ILE A 19 -4.40 -2.32 6.73
N SER A 20 -5.64 -1.81 6.64
CA SER A 20 -6.85 -2.56 6.25
C SER A 20 -6.88 -3.00 4.78
N GLN A 21 -6.00 -2.43 3.94
CA GLN A 21 -5.85 -2.73 2.51
C GLN A 21 -4.63 -3.63 2.23
N ILE A 22 -3.83 -3.94 3.26
CA ILE A 22 -2.71 -4.89 3.17
C ILE A 22 -3.23 -6.33 3.20
N SER A 23 -4.15 -6.64 4.13
CA SER A 23 -4.69 -7.99 4.28
C SER A 23 -6.12 -7.98 4.85
N ASP A 24 -6.89 -9.04 4.57
CA ASP A 24 -8.27 -9.21 5.09
C ASP A 24 -8.28 -9.63 6.55
N GLU A 25 -7.14 -10.13 7.02
CA GLU A 25 -6.91 -10.46 8.40
C GLU A 25 -6.51 -9.21 9.21
N HIS A 26 -6.74 -9.27 10.52
CA HIS A 26 -6.31 -8.20 11.42
C HIS A 26 -4.78 -8.18 11.47
N VAL A 27 -4.18 -7.14 10.90
CA VAL A 27 -2.74 -6.91 10.95
C VAL A 27 -2.49 -5.85 12.03
N ASP A 28 -1.79 -6.22 13.10
CA ASP A 28 -1.40 -5.30 14.17
C ASP A 28 -0.22 -4.39 13.76
N LYS A 29 0.69 -4.92 12.94
CA LYS A 29 1.89 -4.21 12.48
C LYS A 29 2.12 -4.42 11.00
N VAL A 30 2.29 -3.30 10.29
CA VAL A 30 2.62 -3.27 8.87
C VAL A 30 3.94 -4.01 8.61
N SER A 31 4.92 -3.83 9.51
CA SER A 31 6.25 -4.49 9.45
C SER A 31 6.22 -6.01 9.47
N ASP A 32 5.13 -6.64 9.91
CA ASP A 32 5.01 -8.09 9.95
C ASP A 32 4.72 -8.67 8.55
N ARG A 33 4.04 -7.88 7.70
CA ARG A 33 3.66 -8.25 6.33
C ARG A 33 4.52 -7.58 5.28
N LEU A 34 5.06 -6.39 5.56
CA LEU A 34 5.79 -5.55 4.63
C LEU A 34 7.05 -5.03 5.28
N ASN A 35 8.21 -5.28 4.68
CA ASN A 35 9.49 -4.78 5.17
C ASN A 35 9.98 -3.61 4.31
N GLU A 36 10.75 -2.71 4.90
CA GLU A 36 11.40 -1.62 4.17
C GLU A 36 12.36 -2.20 3.13
N GLY A 37 12.18 -1.84 1.85
CA GLY A 37 12.96 -2.37 0.73
C GLY A 37 12.36 -3.63 0.07
N ASP A 38 11.24 -4.14 0.58
CA ASP A 38 10.54 -5.26 -0.05
C ASP A 38 9.81 -4.82 -1.32
N VAL A 39 9.86 -5.64 -2.36
CA VAL A 39 9.22 -5.36 -3.65
C VAL A 39 7.84 -5.98 -3.65
N VAL A 40 6.84 -5.16 -3.33
CA VAL A 40 5.45 -5.62 -3.28
C VAL A 40 4.64 -5.21 -4.50
N ARG A 41 3.77 -6.11 -4.94
CA ARG A 41 2.80 -5.83 -5.98
C ARG A 41 1.59 -5.14 -5.36
N VAL A 42 1.17 -4.05 -5.96
CA VAL A 42 0.05 -3.22 -5.52
C VAL A 42 -0.79 -2.82 -6.72
N LYS A 43 -2.10 -2.74 -6.54
CA LYS A 43 -3.01 -2.22 -7.56
C LYS A 43 -3.27 -0.75 -7.29
N VAL A 44 -3.10 0.07 -8.33
CA VAL A 44 -3.44 1.49 -8.28
C VAL A 44 -4.95 1.61 -8.42
N LEU A 45 -5.59 2.14 -7.38
CA LEU A 45 -7.02 2.40 -7.40
C LEU A 45 -7.31 3.81 -7.90
N GLU A 46 -6.60 4.79 -7.36
CA GLU A 46 -6.86 6.20 -7.62
C GLU A 46 -5.58 7.03 -7.50
N ILE A 47 -5.45 8.07 -8.32
CA ILE A 47 -4.35 9.03 -8.28
C ILE A 47 -4.95 10.41 -8.07
N ASP A 48 -4.56 11.06 -6.98
CA ASP A 48 -5.00 12.41 -6.69
C ASP A 48 -4.13 13.46 -7.41
N ARG A 49 -4.66 14.67 -7.61
CA ARG A 49 -3.91 15.79 -8.23
C ARG A 49 -2.73 16.25 -7.39
N GLN A 50 -2.71 15.93 -6.09
CA GLN A 50 -1.55 16.15 -5.22
C GLN A 50 -0.43 15.10 -5.38
N GLY A 51 -0.57 14.13 -6.29
CA GLY A 51 0.43 13.08 -6.51
C GLY A 51 0.34 11.89 -5.54
N ARG A 52 -0.65 11.88 -4.65
CA ARG A 52 -0.92 10.75 -3.75
C ARG A 52 -1.60 9.64 -4.53
N VAL A 53 -1.05 8.43 -4.42
CA VAL A 53 -1.62 7.25 -5.07
C VAL A 53 -2.27 6.36 -4.02
N ARG A 54 -3.55 6.03 -4.20
CA ARG A 54 -4.23 5.03 -3.37
C ARG A 54 -3.92 3.66 -3.94
N LEU A 55 -3.29 2.85 -3.10
CA LEU A 55 -2.82 1.52 -3.44
C LEU A 55 -3.51 0.49 -2.57
N SER A 56 -3.88 -0.63 -3.16
CA SER A 56 -4.39 -1.79 -2.43
C SER A 56 -3.64 -3.04 -2.83
N ILE A 57 -3.22 -3.81 -1.82
CA ILE A 57 -2.55 -5.10 -2.00
C ILE A 57 -3.62 -6.19 -2.21
N LYS A 58 -4.74 -6.10 -1.48
CA LYS A 58 -5.89 -7.03 -1.63
C LYS A 58 -6.43 -7.14 -3.04
N GLU A 59 -6.50 -6.02 -3.77
CA GLU A 59 -7.12 -5.98 -5.09
C GLU A 59 -6.18 -6.45 -6.21
N VAL A 60 -4.91 -6.75 -5.90
CA VAL A 60 -3.96 -7.29 -6.88
C VAL A 60 -4.39 -8.64 -7.41
N ASP A 61 -5.04 -9.46 -6.58
CA ASP A 61 -5.47 -10.83 -6.92
C ASP A 61 -6.92 -10.90 -7.41
N LYS A 62 -7.69 -9.81 -7.33
CA LYS A 62 -9.03 -9.73 -7.90
C LYS A 62 -8.94 -9.36 -9.38
N GLU A 63 -9.05 -10.38 -10.22
CA GLU A 63 -9.33 -10.30 -11.67
C GLU A 63 -10.81 -10.62 -11.95
#